data_AF-A0A4R5M5B4-F1
#
_entry.id   AF-A0A4R5M5B4-F1
#
_cell.length_a   1.000
_cell.length_b   1.000
_cell.length_c   1.000
_cell.angle_alpha   90.00
_cell.angle_beta   90.00
_cell.angle_gamma   90.00
#
_symmetry.space_group_name_H-M   'P 1'
#
loop_
_entity.id
_entity.type
_entity.pdbx_description
1 polymer ?
#
loop_
_entity_poly.entity_id
_entity_poly.type
_entity_poly.pdbx_seq_one_letter_code
_entity_poly.pdbx_strand_id
1 'polypeptide(L)'
;MAVRFELVALALPAGCAPESLPPPVAALVAACWPGMSRTQLLDRARRVALRISLRARPESGPDGLQLYSLVLVAEGVRAELVAHVRRLARRRTAHRAKVSLPPPRDVRQQGLF
;
A
#
# COMPACT_ATOMS: atom_id res chain seq x y z
N MET A 1 -13.74 -12.33 10.50
CA MET A 1 -13.72 -10.98 9.90
C MET A 1 -12.61 -10.92 8.85
N ALA A 2 -12.91 -10.46 7.63
CA ALA A 2 -11.87 -10.29 6.60
C ALA A 2 -11.01 -9.07 6.94
N VAL A 3 -9.71 -9.30 7.13
CA VAL A 3 -8.71 -8.25 7.37
C VAL A 3 -8.10 -7.83 6.03
N ARG A 4 -8.04 -6.53 5.77
CA ARG A 4 -7.50 -5.96 4.53
C ARG A 4 -6.01 -5.67 4.70
N PHE A 5 -5.24 -6.05 3.69
CA PHE A 5 -3.84 -5.70 3.52
C PHE A 5 -3.73 -4.25 3.04
N GLU A 6 -2.93 -3.45 3.73
CA GLU A 6 -2.54 -2.12 3.30
C GLU A 6 -1.03 -1.96 3.45
N LEU A 7 -0.33 -1.70 2.34
CA LEU A 7 1.10 -1.41 2.33
C LEU A 7 1.34 -0.06 3.00
N VAL A 8 2.28 -0.01 3.95
CA VAL A 8 2.72 1.23 4.59
C VAL A 8 4.06 1.68 4.02
N ALA A 9 5.00 0.76 3.88
CA ALA A 9 6.32 1.04 3.34
C ALA A 9 6.97 -0.21 2.77
N LEU A 10 7.92 -0.02 1.85
CA LEU A 10 8.90 -1.03 1.44
C LEU A 10 10.25 -0.63 2.01
N ALA A 11 10.96 -1.58 2.59
CA ALA A 11 12.29 -1.39 3.12
C ALA A 11 13.25 -2.43 2.53
N LEU A 12 14.52 -2.05 2.47
CA LEU A 12 15.60 -2.97 2.10
C LEU A 12 15.98 -3.82 3.31
N PRO A 13 16.42 -5.08 3.08
CA PRO A 13 17.09 -5.84 4.12
C PRO A 13 18.33 -5.10 4.63
N ALA A 14 18.68 -5.33 5.89
CA ALA A 14 19.89 -4.74 6.47
C ALA A 14 21.12 -5.13 5.63
N GLY A 15 21.97 -4.16 5.31
CA GLY A 15 23.18 -4.35 4.51
C GLY A 15 22.98 -4.33 2.99
N CYS A 16 21.75 -4.11 2.49
CA CYS A 16 21.49 -3.93 1.06
C CYS A 16 21.44 -2.44 0.71
N ALA A 17 22.34 -2.01 -0.17
CA ALA A 17 22.37 -0.63 -0.66
C ALA A 17 21.30 -0.41 -1.76
N PRO A 18 20.55 0.71 -1.75
CA PRO A 18 19.48 0.96 -2.73
C PRO A 18 19.96 1.00 -4.18
N GLU A 19 21.18 1.47 -4.43
CA GLU A 19 21.83 1.50 -5.74
C GLU A 19 22.20 0.12 -6.27
N SER A 20 22.28 -0.90 -5.40
CA SER A 20 22.57 -2.29 -5.78
C SER A 20 21.32 -3.04 -6.25
N LEU A 21 20.16 -2.40 -6.24
CA LEU A 21 18.92 -3.03 -6.67
C LEU A 21 18.89 -3.27 -8.18
N PRO A 22 18.41 -4.44 -8.62
CA PRO A 22 18.16 -4.67 -10.04
C PRO A 22 17.18 -3.61 -10.59
N PRO A 23 17.37 -3.10 -11.82
CA PRO A 23 16.49 -2.09 -12.42
C PRO A 23 14.98 -2.38 -12.33
N PRO A 24 14.47 -3.60 -12.57
CA PRO A 24 13.03 -3.86 -12.44
C PRO A 24 12.55 -3.76 -10.98
N VAL A 25 13.40 -4.07 -10.00
CA VAL A 25 13.10 -3.94 -8.57
C VAL A 25 13.00 -2.47 -8.19
N ALA A 26 13.96 -1.65 -8.63
CA ALA A 26 13.92 -0.21 -8.43
C ALA A 26 12.66 0.42 -9.06
N ALA A 27 12.29 -0.01 -10.27
CA ALA A 27 11.06 0.44 -10.94
C ALA A 27 9.79 0.05 -10.15
N LEU A 28 9.75 -1.15 -9.55
CA LEU A 28 8.65 -1.55 -8.68
C LEU A 28 8.56 -0.68 -7.43
N VAL A 29 9.70 -0.43 -6.76
CA VAL A 29 9.75 0.40 -5.55
C VAL A 29 9.23 1.80 -5.85
N ALA A 30 9.66 2.41 -6.97
CA ALA A 30 9.19 3.72 -7.42
C ALA A 30 7.69 3.74 -7.76
N ALA A 31 7.12 2.62 -8.21
CA ALA A 31 5.70 2.50 -8.52
C ALA A 31 4.81 2.23 -7.30
N CYS A 32 5.39 1.96 -6.12
CA CYS A 32 4.66 1.65 -4.89
C CYS A 32 4.40 2.91 -4.05
N TRP A 33 3.29 2.93 -3.32
CA TRP A 33 2.93 4.02 -2.42
C TRP A 33 2.23 3.51 -1.14
N PRO A 34 2.26 4.27 -0.03
CA PRO A 34 1.51 3.95 1.18
C PRO A 34 -0.01 3.94 0.95
N GLY A 35 -0.72 2.92 1.44
CA GLY A 35 -2.14 2.71 1.19
C GLY A 35 -2.44 1.63 0.14
N MET A 36 -1.43 1.13 -0.56
CA MET A 36 -1.61 0.16 -1.64
C MET A 36 -2.12 -1.20 -1.11
N SER A 37 -3.12 -1.77 -1.79
CA SER A 37 -3.61 -3.12 -1.47
C SER A 37 -2.72 -4.22 -2.05
N ARG A 38 -2.85 -5.45 -1.53
CA ARG A 38 -2.10 -6.62 -2.02
C ARG A 38 -2.28 -6.84 -3.53
N THR A 39 -3.50 -6.68 -4.05
CA THR A 39 -3.79 -6.88 -5.48
C THR A 39 -3.11 -5.81 -6.33
N GLN A 40 -3.11 -4.55 -5.88
CA GLN A 40 -2.42 -3.47 -6.59
C GLN A 40 -0.90 -3.69 -6.61
N LEU A 41 -0.31 -4.17 -5.51
CA LEU A 41 1.10 -4.52 -5.46
C LEU A 41 1.44 -5.63 -6.46
N LEU A 42 0.62 -6.69 -6.51
CA LEU A 42 0.77 -7.80 -7.45
C LEU A 42 0.63 -7.35 -8.91
N ASP A 43 -0.35 -6.49 -9.21
CA ASP A 43 -0.56 -5.94 -10.56
C ASP A 43 0.63 -5.10 -11.02
N ARG A 44 1.13 -4.21 -10.15
CA ARG A 44 2.30 -3.37 -10.45
C ARG A 44 3.55 -4.20 -10.70
N ALA A 45 3.79 -5.23 -9.91
CA ALA A 45 4.92 -6.13 -10.14
C ALA A 45 4.83 -6.88 -11.47
N ARG A 46 3.64 -7.34 -11.85
CA ARG A 46 3.41 -7.96 -13.16
C ARG A 46 3.73 -7.01 -14.31
N ARG A 47 3.38 -5.72 -14.20
CA ARG A 47 3.67 -4.70 -15.24
C ARG A 47 5.16 -4.47 -15.47
N VAL A 48 6.00 -4.73 -14.47
CA VAL A 48 7.47 -4.65 -14.58
C VAL A 48 8.11 -6.04 -14.70
N ALA A 49 7.34 -7.03 -15.16
CA ALA A 49 7.76 -8.42 -15.37
C ALA A 49 8.38 -9.11 -14.13
N LEU A 50 8.00 -8.68 -12.92
CA LEU A 50 8.44 -9.31 -11.67
C LEU A 50 7.44 -10.36 -11.20
N ARG A 51 7.95 -11.56 -10.90
CA ARG A 51 7.22 -12.57 -10.12
C ARG A 51 7.46 -12.27 -8.64
N ILE A 52 6.37 -12.14 -7.88
CA ILE A 52 6.47 -11.79 -6.45
C ILE A 52 5.88 -12.88 -5.56
N SER A 53 6.53 -13.09 -4.42
CA SER A 53 6.05 -13.95 -3.34
C SER A 53 6.04 -13.14 -2.05
N LEU A 54 4.89 -13.09 -1.37
CA LEU A 54 4.77 -12.49 -0.05
C LEU A 54 4.69 -13.58 1.01
N ARG A 55 5.57 -13.52 2.00
CA ARG A 55 5.57 -14.40 3.17
C ARG A 55 5.50 -13.57 4.43
N ALA A 56 4.56 -13.89 5.33
CA ALA A 56 4.49 -13.20 6.62
C ALA A 56 5.74 -13.53 7.43
N ARG A 57 6.35 -12.51 8.03
CA ARG A 57 7.41 -12.69 9.03
C ARG A 57 6.78 -12.84 10.42
N PRO A 58 7.39 -13.61 11.32
CA PRO A 58 6.91 -13.76 12.70
C PRO A 58 7.15 -12.47 13.52
N GLU A 59 8.12 -11.67 13.11
CA GLU A 59 8.43 -10.37 13.70
C GLU A 59 7.26 -9.41 13.48
N SER A 60 6.82 -8.77 14.56
CA SER A 60 5.93 -7.63 14.48
C SER A 60 6.77 -6.38 14.24
N GLY A 61 6.37 -5.60 13.25
CA GLY A 61 6.96 -4.29 13.01
C GLY A 61 6.54 -3.29 14.09
N PRO A 62 7.15 -2.10 14.09
CA PRO A 62 6.73 -1.01 14.98
C PRO A 62 5.24 -0.71 14.77
N ASP A 63 4.58 -0.21 15.82
CA ASP A 63 3.19 0.27 15.80
C ASP A 63 2.13 -0.78 15.37
N GLY A 64 2.41 -2.06 15.62
CA GLY A 64 1.47 -3.16 15.29
C GLY A 64 1.38 -3.46 13.80
N LEU A 65 2.37 -3.04 13.01
CA LEU A 65 2.52 -3.42 11.62
C LEU A 65 2.95 -4.88 11.50
N GLN A 66 2.38 -5.61 10.55
CA GLN A 66 2.86 -6.93 10.18
C GLN A 66 3.97 -6.78 9.14
N LEU A 67 5.10 -7.45 9.37
CA LEU A 67 6.17 -7.51 8.38
C LEU A 67 5.93 -8.67 7.42
N TYR A 68 6.20 -8.44 6.15
CA TYR A 68 6.20 -9.47 5.11
C TYR A 68 7.53 -9.45 4.36
N SER A 69 8.14 -10.62 4.19
CA SER A 69 9.20 -10.80 3.20
C SER A 69 8.58 -10.80 1.81
N LEU A 70 9.05 -9.89 0.97
CA LEU A 70 8.67 -9.75 -0.43
C LEU A 70 9.82 -10.23 -1.29
N VAL A 71 9.71 -11.45 -1.80
CA VAL A 71 10.69 -12.03 -2.73
C VAL A 71 10.29 -11.68 -4.15
N LEU A 72 11.20 -11.06 -4.89
CA LEU A 72 11.05 -10.58 -6.25
C LEU A 72 11.98 -11.38 -7.16
N VAL A 73 11.46 -11.85 -8.30
CA VAL A 73 12.25 -12.59 -9.30
C VAL A 73 11.99 -12.00 -10.69
N ALA A 74 13.04 -11.61 -11.40
CA ALA A 74 13.02 -11.23 -12.82
C ALA A 74 14.24 -11.84 -13.53
N GLU A 75 14.03 -12.49 -14.67
CA GLU A 75 15.08 -12.92 -15.60
C GLU A 75 16.33 -13.54 -14.92
N GLY A 76 16.11 -14.44 -13.96
CA GLY A 76 17.19 -15.13 -13.22
C GLY A 76 17.76 -14.38 -12.01
N VAL A 77 17.41 -13.12 -11.81
CA VAL A 77 17.81 -12.32 -10.64
C VAL A 77 16.74 -12.38 -9.56
N ARG A 78 17.17 -12.66 -8.32
CA ARG A 78 16.32 -12.68 -7.12
C ARG A 78 16.69 -11.54 -6.18
N ALA A 79 15.70 -10.78 -5.75
CA ALA A 79 15.84 -9.76 -4.71
C ALA A 79 14.82 -9.99 -3.58
N GLU A 80 15.12 -9.49 -2.40
CA GLU A 80 14.21 -9.51 -1.25
C GLU A 80 14.04 -8.10 -0.69
N LEU A 81 12.80 -7.74 -0.39
CA LEU A 81 12.41 -6.53 0.31
C LEU A 81 11.58 -6.88 1.54
N VAL A 82 11.48 -5.95 2.48
CA VAL A 82 10.57 -6.04 3.62
C VAL A 82 9.37 -5.11 3.38
N ALA A 83 8.18 -5.68 3.28
CA ALA A 83 6.94 -4.92 3.21
C ALA A 83 6.36 -4.73 4.62
N HIS A 84 6.22 -3.47 5.02
CA HIS A 84 5.51 -3.06 6.22
C HIS A 84 4.02 -2.96 5.91
N VAL A 85 3.19 -3.72 6.62
CA VAL A 85 1.78 -3.88 6.27
C VAL A 85 0.89 -3.61 7.47
N ARG A 86 -0.07 -2.72 7.27
CA ARG A 86 -1.16 -2.51 8.22
C ARG A 86 -2.30 -3.46 7.92
N ARG A 87 -2.75 -4.17 8.95
CA ARG A 87 -3.91 -5.07 8.90
C ARG A 87 -5.16 -4.31 9.33
N LEU A 88 -5.91 -3.79 8.37
CA LEU A 88 -7.16 -3.11 8.66
C LEU A 88 -8.27 -4.14 8.83
N ALA A 89 -8.87 -4.24 10.02
CA ALA A 89 -10.17 -4.88 10.13
C ALA A 89 -11.12 -4.14 9.18
N ARG A 90 -11.87 -4.85 8.33
CA ARG A 90 -12.97 -4.23 7.60
C ARG A 90 -13.93 -3.65 8.64
N ARG A 91 -13.78 -2.37 8.99
CA ARG A 91 -14.87 -1.61 9.60
C ARG A 91 -15.98 -1.68 8.57
N ARG A 92 -17.07 -2.39 8.92
CA ARG A 92 -18.36 -2.21 8.24
C ARG A 92 -18.57 -0.71 8.18
N THR A 93 -18.51 -0.16 6.96
CA THR A 93 -18.87 1.21 6.62
C THR A 93 -18.19 2.29 7.49
N ALA A 94 -17.15 2.92 6.96
CA ALA A 94 -17.07 4.37 7.15
C ALA A 94 -18.39 4.90 6.57
N HIS A 95 -19.31 5.27 7.46
CA HIS A 95 -20.53 5.99 7.10
C HIS A 95 -20.06 7.12 6.17
N ARG A 96 -20.55 7.14 4.93
CA ARG A 96 -20.35 8.27 4.00
C ARG A 96 -20.55 9.51 4.85
N ALA A 97 -19.49 10.29 5.09
CA ALA A 97 -19.61 11.51 5.86
C ALA A 97 -20.82 12.24 5.28
N LYS A 98 -21.85 12.48 6.10
CA LYS A 98 -23.04 13.20 5.67
C LYS A 98 -22.49 14.47 5.04
N VAL A 99 -22.60 14.57 3.71
CA VAL A 99 -22.33 15.80 2.99
C VAL A 99 -23.15 16.82 3.74
N SER A 100 -22.49 17.78 4.39
CA SER A 100 -23.16 18.87 5.07
C SER A 100 -24.09 19.47 4.03
N LEU A 101 -25.41 19.32 4.25
CA LEU A 101 -26.38 20.02 3.44
C LEU A 101 -26.03 21.51 3.57
N PRO A 102 -25.97 22.27 2.47
CA PRO A 102 -25.79 23.71 2.56
C PRO A 102 -26.87 24.27 3.49
N PRO A 103 -26.52 25.23 4.36
CA PRO A 103 -27.49 25.81 5.29
C PRO A 103 -28.71 26.33 4.50
N PRO A 104 -29.92 26.25 5.08
CA PRO A 104 -31.11 26.80 4.46
C PRO A 104 -30.85 28.25 4.04
N ARG A 105 -31.04 28.58 2.76
CA ARG A 105 -30.90 29.96 2.27
C ARG A 105 -31.91 30.84 3.00
N ASP A 106 -31.44 31.98 3.52
CA ASP A 106 -32.30 33.00 4.10
C ASP A 106 -33.24 33.56 3.03
N VAL A 107 -34.53 33.71 3.36
CA VAL A 107 -35.57 34.25 2.49
C VAL A 107 -35.22 35.66 1.97
N ARG A 108 -34.40 36.43 2.70
CA ARG A 108 -33.93 37.75 2.29
C ARG A 108 -32.91 37.74 1.15
N GLN A 109 -32.31 36.59 0.85
CA GLN A 109 -31.31 36.43 -0.22
C GLN A 109 -31.92 35.96 -1.56
N GLN A 110 -33.25 35.80 -1.65
CA GLN A 110 -33.91 35.31 -2.87
C GLN A 110 -33.95 36.32 -4.04
N GLY A 111 -33.50 37.56 -3.83
CA GLY A 111 -33.54 38.63 -4.84
C GLY A 111 -32.21 38.96 -5.54
N LEU A 112 -31.15 38.19 -5.27
CA LEU A 112 -29.86 38.35 -5.97
C LEU A 112 -29.62 37.08 -6.80
N PHE A 113 -29.69 37.25 -8.12
CA PHE A 113 -29.55 36.29 -9.22
C PHE A 113 -30.81 35.50 -9.61
#